data_AF-A0A2E4EBB8-F1
#
_entry.id   AF-A0A2E4EBB8-F1
#
_cell.length_a   1.000
_cell.length_b   1.000
_cell.length_c   1.000
_cell.angle_alpha   90.00
_cell.angle_beta   90.00
_cell.angle_gamma   90.00
#
_symmetry.space_group_name_H-M   'P 1'
#
loop_
_entity.id
_entity.type
_entity.pdbx_description
1 polymer ?
#
loop_
_entity_poly.entity_id
_entity_poly.type
_entity_poly.pdbx_seq_one_letter_code
_entity_poly.pdbx_strand_id
1 'polypeptide(L)'
;MLNYSLFALTPQVIPKILIALGIIQNKGILIKIDNTPDYDISEYQREVDTDYYFHNHWGFKDHFQSIVDAHFREQFIFHFDDLTRASKELGLPFDHSNHTEFVNQIYSSYPKKLPEYSFSIEWDEFKFKNLRLVSIDNIKKKLFYEGAFFGNSDTITPLDWGVYSLLNLTCVSFSRLPFYKQLVLEGYLLKKEGKYKLAFFLTYSAFESFVNFKSGTADDEERLKEKVTKLYRNQFPKLEKHQIYCSVMNQYDKFTNDRNNIAHGTRQIEVSQEELDSLLIFVLIMISCYEFNFKKFDELSAKVSL
;
A
#
# COMPACT_ATOMS: atom_id res chain seq x y z
N MET A 1 5.06 30.21 -6.54
CA MET A 1 3.86 29.86 -5.77
C MET A 1 3.24 28.64 -6.43
N LEU A 2 3.08 27.53 -5.70
CA LEU A 2 2.54 26.31 -6.27
C LEU A 2 1.06 26.49 -6.63
N ASN A 3 0.64 25.97 -7.78
CA ASN A 3 -0.74 25.99 -8.25
C ASN A 3 -1.22 24.57 -8.55
N TYR A 4 -2.50 24.41 -8.90
CA TYR A 4 -3.10 23.09 -9.15
C TYR A 4 -2.34 22.28 -10.19
N SER A 5 -2.05 22.86 -11.35
CA SER A 5 -1.39 22.15 -12.46
C SER A 5 0.01 21.66 -12.06
N LEU A 6 0.78 22.49 -11.36
CA LEU A 6 2.10 22.09 -10.87
C LEU A 6 2.01 21.03 -9.76
N PHE A 7 1.05 21.17 -8.84
CA PHE A 7 0.85 20.20 -7.77
C PHE A 7 0.42 18.83 -8.32
N ALA A 8 -0.53 18.79 -9.27
CA ALA A 8 -1.03 17.59 -9.91
C ALA A 8 0.06 16.81 -10.67
N LEU A 9 1.10 17.49 -11.16
CA LEU A 9 2.26 16.88 -11.83
C LEU A 9 3.33 16.36 -10.86
N THR A 10 3.15 16.51 -9.55
CA THR A 10 4.12 16.01 -8.56
C THR A 10 4.23 14.49 -8.67
N PRO A 11 5.45 13.92 -8.75
CA PRO A 11 5.62 12.46 -8.81
C PRO A 11 4.98 11.78 -7.61
N GLN A 12 4.20 10.72 -7.90
CA GLN A 12 3.48 9.92 -6.91
C GLN A 12 2.51 10.73 -6.03
N VAL A 13 1.94 11.83 -6.55
CA VAL A 13 1.03 12.71 -5.77
C VAL A 13 -0.16 11.95 -5.18
N ILE A 14 -0.78 11.03 -5.92
CA ILE A 14 -1.92 10.23 -5.46
C ILE A 14 -1.53 9.36 -4.25
N PRO A 15 -0.52 8.45 -4.35
CA PRO A 15 -0.05 7.69 -3.18
C PRO A 15 0.32 8.55 -1.98
N LYS A 16 1.02 9.67 -2.21
CA LYS A 16 1.44 10.56 -1.12
C LYS A 16 0.25 11.19 -0.39
N ILE A 17 -0.79 11.62 -1.10
CA ILE A 17 -2.01 12.14 -0.45
C ILE A 17 -2.76 11.01 0.27
N LEU A 18 -2.87 9.81 -0.32
CA LEU A 18 -3.49 8.66 0.34
C LEU A 18 -2.81 8.32 1.67
N ILE A 19 -1.47 8.39 1.71
CA ILE A 19 -0.68 8.21 2.95
C ILE A 19 -0.97 9.34 3.94
N ALA A 20 -0.93 10.60 3.50
CA ALA A 20 -1.20 11.75 4.36
C ALA A 20 -2.59 11.69 5.00
N LEU A 21 -3.60 11.21 4.26
CA LEU A 21 -4.98 10.98 4.73
C LEU A 21 -5.15 9.72 5.60
N GLY A 22 -4.09 8.92 5.77
CA GLY A 22 -4.12 7.65 6.50
C GLY A 22 -4.95 6.56 5.83
N ILE A 23 -5.17 6.65 4.51
CA ILE A 23 -5.93 5.65 3.73
C ILE A 23 -5.06 4.43 3.44
N ILE A 24 -3.80 4.68 3.12
CA ILE A 24 -2.77 3.65 2.96
C ILE A 24 -1.58 4.03 3.84
N GLN A 25 -0.68 3.07 4.08
CA GLN A 25 0.55 3.30 4.83
C GLN A 25 1.70 2.51 4.19
N ASN A 26 2.91 2.98 4.44
CA ASN A 26 4.12 2.23 4.13
C ASN A 26 4.55 1.43 5.36
N LYS A 27 4.90 0.16 5.19
CA LYS A 27 5.39 -0.68 6.27
C LYS A 27 6.50 -1.60 5.78
N GLY A 28 7.60 -1.67 6.52
CA GLY A 28 8.62 -2.71 6.35
C GLY A 28 8.35 -3.83 7.35
N ILE A 29 8.34 -5.07 6.88
CA ILE A 29 8.24 -6.26 7.74
C ILE A 29 9.24 -7.31 7.27
N LEU A 30 9.76 -8.12 8.19
CA LEU A 30 10.50 -9.32 7.84
C LEU A 30 9.53 -10.50 7.76
N ILE A 31 9.57 -11.21 6.64
CA ILE A 31 8.85 -12.47 6.52
C ILE A 31 9.84 -13.61 6.40
N LYS A 32 9.56 -14.74 7.04
CA LYS A 32 10.27 -16.00 6.76
C LYS A 32 9.90 -16.43 5.34
N ILE A 33 10.90 -16.70 4.53
CA ILE A 33 10.72 -17.22 3.17
C ILE A 33 10.53 -18.73 3.28
N ASP A 34 9.44 -19.21 2.70
CA ASP A 34 9.26 -20.62 2.41
C ASP A 34 10.01 -20.90 1.11
N ASN A 35 11.20 -21.47 1.24
CA ASN A 35 12.05 -21.89 0.14
C ASN A 35 11.89 -23.38 -0.18
N THR A 36 10.79 -24.03 0.23
CA THR A 36 10.51 -25.42 -0.16
C THR A 36 10.48 -25.53 -1.68
N PRO A 37 11.30 -26.41 -2.30
CA PRO A 37 11.37 -26.53 -3.75
C PRO A 37 10.04 -26.93 -4.40
N ASP A 38 9.80 -26.39 -5.58
CA ASP A 38 8.80 -26.86 -6.51
C ASP A 38 9.38 -28.03 -7.33
N TYR A 39 9.02 -29.26 -6.95
CA TYR A 39 9.53 -30.48 -7.57
C TYR A 39 8.99 -30.74 -8.97
N ASP A 40 7.98 -29.99 -9.42
CA ASP A 40 7.56 -30.01 -10.81
C ASP A 40 8.54 -29.23 -11.71
N ILE A 41 9.38 -28.36 -11.12
CA ILE A 41 10.38 -27.53 -11.81
C ILE A 41 11.80 -28.08 -11.60
N SER A 42 12.17 -28.44 -10.37
CA SER A 42 13.48 -28.97 -10.01
C SER A 42 13.36 -30.31 -9.31
N GLU A 43 13.79 -31.40 -9.97
CA GLU A 43 13.77 -32.74 -9.38
C GLU A 43 14.60 -32.82 -8.10
N TYR A 44 14.14 -33.60 -7.12
CA TYR A 44 14.84 -33.79 -5.85
C TYR A 44 16.10 -34.64 -6.03
N GLN A 45 17.28 -34.03 -5.81
CA GLN A 45 18.58 -34.69 -5.98
C GLN A 45 19.24 -35.14 -4.66
N ARG A 46 18.52 -35.09 -3.53
CA ARG A 46 18.99 -35.51 -2.19
C ARG A 46 20.25 -34.75 -1.76
N GLU A 47 21.37 -35.46 -1.63
CA GLU A 47 22.66 -34.96 -1.15
C GLU A 47 23.48 -34.25 -2.23
N VAL A 48 23.02 -34.27 -3.48
CA VAL A 48 23.72 -33.58 -4.57
C VAL A 48 23.35 -32.11 -4.55
N ASP A 49 24.38 -31.25 -4.46
CA ASP A 49 24.19 -29.82 -4.56
C ASP A 49 23.72 -29.43 -5.96
N THR A 50 22.56 -28.77 -6.03
CA THR A 50 21.95 -28.35 -7.28
C THR A 50 21.14 -27.08 -7.08
N ASP A 51 20.70 -26.49 -8.18
CA ASP A 51 19.77 -25.37 -8.17
C ASP A 51 18.34 -25.87 -7.98
N TYR A 52 17.69 -25.35 -6.94
CA TYR A 52 16.27 -25.55 -6.66
C TYR A 52 15.50 -24.26 -6.91
N TYR A 53 14.30 -24.40 -7.46
CA TYR A 53 13.36 -23.32 -7.70
C TYR A 53 12.15 -23.48 -6.80
N PHE A 54 11.56 -22.39 -6.34
CA PHE A 54 10.37 -22.43 -5.50
C PHE A 54 9.36 -21.38 -5.93
N HIS A 55 8.08 -21.73 -5.82
CA HIS A 55 6.94 -20.84 -6.02
C HIS A 55 6.01 -20.94 -4.81
N ASN A 56 6.09 -19.96 -3.92
CA ASN A 56 5.43 -20.00 -2.62
C ASN A 56 4.63 -18.72 -2.35
N HIS A 57 4.00 -18.66 -1.17
CA HIS A 57 3.18 -17.53 -0.80
C HIS A 57 3.29 -17.18 0.68
N TRP A 58 3.04 -15.91 0.98
CA TRP A 58 2.90 -15.41 2.33
C TRP A 58 1.46 -14.98 2.58
N GLY A 59 0.87 -15.46 3.67
CA GLY A 59 -0.49 -15.10 4.09
C GLY A 59 -0.49 -13.82 4.93
N PHE A 60 -1.30 -12.83 4.55
CA PHE A 60 -1.36 -11.53 5.25
C PHE A 60 -2.70 -11.22 5.92
N LYS A 61 -3.59 -12.22 6.00
CA LYS A 61 -4.96 -12.08 6.55
C LYS A 61 -5.02 -11.52 7.98
N ASP A 62 -3.99 -11.73 8.78
CA ASP A 62 -3.93 -11.28 10.19
C ASP A 62 -3.15 -9.98 10.34
N HIS A 63 -2.55 -9.47 9.26
CA HIS A 63 -1.64 -8.32 9.28
C HIS A 63 -2.24 -7.09 8.62
N PHE A 64 -2.92 -7.26 7.49
CA PHE A 64 -3.41 -6.16 6.67
C PHE A 64 -4.79 -6.47 6.08
N GLN A 65 -5.59 -5.41 5.93
CA GLN A 65 -6.84 -5.51 5.18
C GLN A 65 -6.53 -5.75 3.70
N SER A 66 -5.63 -4.98 3.11
CA SER A 66 -5.21 -5.13 1.71
C SER A 66 -3.75 -4.69 1.53
N ILE A 67 -3.09 -5.25 0.52
CA ILE A 67 -1.78 -4.81 0.05
C ILE A 67 -1.96 -4.19 -1.34
N VAL A 68 -1.46 -2.97 -1.50
CA VAL A 68 -1.49 -2.20 -2.76
C VAL A 68 -0.26 -2.50 -3.60
N ASP A 69 0.90 -2.54 -2.96
CA ASP A 69 2.19 -2.73 -3.60
C ASP A 69 3.17 -3.38 -2.61
N ALA A 70 4.13 -4.13 -3.13
CA ALA A 70 5.07 -4.89 -2.32
C ALA A 70 6.40 -5.09 -3.05
N HIS A 71 7.51 -4.95 -2.33
CA HIS A 71 8.86 -5.15 -2.90
C HIS A 71 9.77 -5.80 -1.87
N PHE A 72 10.47 -6.85 -2.28
CA PHE A 72 11.58 -7.41 -1.51
C PHE A 72 12.81 -6.50 -1.64
N ARG A 73 13.51 -6.30 -0.52
CA ARG A 73 14.67 -5.39 -0.45
C ARG A 73 15.95 -6.13 -0.12
N GLU A 74 15.94 -6.79 1.03
CA GLU A 74 17.12 -7.40 1.64
C GLU A 74 16.75 -8.78 2.14
N GLN A 75 17.72 -9.69 2.13
CA GLN A 75 17.56 -11.05 2.64
C GLN A 75 18.56 -11.29 3.77
N PHE A 76 18.13 -12.07 4.73
CA PHE A 76 18.88 -12.39 5.93
C PHE A 76 18.75 -13.88 6.20
N ILE A 77 19.81 -14.46 6.75
CA ILE A 77 19.75 -15.80 7.34
C ILE A 77 20.00 -15.65 8.83
N PHE A 78 19.12 -16.23 9.64
CA PHE A 78 19.24 -16.21 11.09
C PHE A 78 19.34 -17.64 11.60
N HIS A 79 20.44 -17.96 12.30
CA HIS A 79 20.53 -19.18 13.10
C HIS A 79 19.84 -18.97 14.46
N PHE A 80 19.37 -20.05 15.04
CA PHE A 80 18.76 -20.08 16.37
C PHE A 80 19.70 -19.51 17.45
N ASP A 81 21.00 -19.83 17.36
CA ASP A 81 22.01 -19.36 18.31
C ASP A 81 22.19 -17.84 18.22
N ASP A 82 22.13 -17.27 17.01
CA ASP A 82 22.22 -15.82 16.80
C ASP A 82 21.02 -15.09 17.40
N LEU A 83 19.81 -15.63 17.21
CA LEU A 83 18.60 -15.07 17.80
C LEU A 83 18.61 -15.18 19.34
N THR A 84 19.13 -16.29 19.87
CA THR A 84 19.32 -16.49 21.31
C THR A 84 20.32 -15.51 21.89
N ARG A 85 21.42 -15.24 21.18
CA ARG A 85 22.39 -14.20 21.55
C ARG A 85 21.74 -12.82 21.52
N ALA A 86 21.04 -12.46 20.44
CA ALA A 86 20.33 -11.19 20.30
C ALA A 86 19.34 -10.95 21.44
N SER A 87 18.59 -11.99 21.84
CA SER A 87 17.66 -11.94 22.98
C SER A 87 18.34 -11.52 24.28
N LYS A 88 19.48 -12.13 24.60
CA LYS A 88 20.27 -11.84 25.80
C LYS A 88 20.86 -10.43 25.76
N GLU A 89 21.46 -10.04 24.63
CA GLU A 89 22.15 -8.76 24.49
C GLU A 89 21.20 -7.56 24.42
N LEU A 90 20.03 -7.74 23.81
CA LEU A 90 19.02 -6.68 23.64
C LEU A 90 17.97 -6.67 24.75
N GLY A 91 17.96 -7.68 25.64
CA GLY A 91 16.96 -7.83 26.69
C GLY A 91 15.54 -8.05 26.16
N LEU A 92 15.41 -8.70 25.00
CA LEU A 92 14.12 -8.98 24.35
C LEU A 92 13.70 -10.43 24.59
N PRO A 93 12.43 -10.70 24.94
CA PRO A 93 11.95 -12.08 25.10
C PRO A 93 11.95 -12.80 23.75
N PHE A 94 12.54 -13.99 23.69
CA PHE A 94 12.56 -14.81 22.49
C PHE A 94 11.66 -16.04 22.66
N ASP A 95 10.57 -16.07 21.89
CA ASP A 95 9.71 -17.24 21.76
C ASP A 95 10.26 -18.18 20.69
N HIS A 96 10.77 -19.34 21.12
CA HIS A 96 11.30 -20.39 20.24
C HIS A 96 10.25 -21.02 19.31
N SER A 97 8.97 -20.78 19.54
CA SER A 97 7.91 -21.25 18.63
C SER A 97 7.63 -20.30 17.47
N ASN A 98 8.01 -19.02 17.58
CA ASN A 98 7.74 -17.99 16.58
C ASN A 98 8.92 -17.04 16.36
N HIS A 99 9.93 -17.51 15.62
CA HIS A 99 11.12 -16.72 15.32
C HIS A 99 10.82 -15.44 14.52
N THR A 100 9.79 -15.46 13.66
CA THR A 100 9.45 -14.32 12.78
C THR A 100 9.02 -13.10 13.59
N GLU A 101 8.24 -13.29 14.64
CA GLU A 101 7.81 -12.20 15.51
C GLU A 101 8.99 -11.55 16.22
N PHE A 102 9.90 -12.37 16.75
CA PHE A 102 11.11 -11.89 17.42
C PHE A 102 12.04 -11.11 16.46
N VAL A 103 12.27 -11.61 15.25
CA VAL A 103 13.05 -10.92 14.21
C VAL A 103 12.41 -9.57 13.84
N ASN A 104 11.08 -9.51 13.72
CA ASN A 104 10.37 -8.25 13.50
C ASN A 104 10.47 -7.28 14.69
N GLN A 105 10.54 -7.79 15.93
CA GLN A 105 10.76 -6.99 17.12
C GLN A 105 12.15 -6.35 17.13
N ILE A 106 13.19 -7.11 16.75
CA ILE A 106 14.55 -6.58 16.56
C ILE A 106 14.55 -5.51 15.48
N TYR A 107 13.97 -5.78 14.31
CA TYR A 107 13.92 -4.80 13.21
C TYR A 107 13.19 -3.50 13.61
N SER A 108 12.10 -3.62 14.35
CA SER A 108 11.31 -2.45 14.78
C SER A 108 12.03 -1.61 15.84
N SER A 109 12.76 -2.25 16.76
CA SER A 109 13.37 -1.57 17.92
C SER A 109 14.84 -1.19 17.69
N TYR A 110 15.57 -2.02 16.93
CA TYR A 110 17.02 -1.94 16.71
C TYR A 110 17.40 -2.26 15.25
N PRO A 111 16.83 -1.56 14.24
CA PRO A 111 17.01 -1.92 12.83
C PRO A 111 18.47 -1.97 12.38
N LYS A 112 19.32 -1.10 12.93
CA LYS A 112 20.75 -1.05 12.60
C LYS A 112 21.55 -2.23 13.13
N LYS A 113 21.08 -2.88 14.20
CA LYS A 113 21.74 -4.05 14.80
C LYS A 113 21.27 -5.36 14.18
N LEU A 114 20.15 -5.37 13.48
CA LEU A 114 19.60 -6.59 12.87
C LEU A 114 20.65 -7.37 12.04
N PRO A 115 21.45 -6.71 11.17
CA PRO A 115 22.44 -7.43 10.36
C PRO A 115 23.56 -8.09 11.18
N GLU A 116 23.86 -7.58 12.39
CA GLU A 116 24.91 -8.10 13.27
C GLU A 116 24.59 -9.51 13.79
N TYR A 117 23.31 -9.88 13.78
CA TYR A 117 22.81 -11.20 14.18
C TYR A 117 22.44 -12.08 12.99
N SER A 118 22.75 -11.65 11.76
CA SER A 118 22.49 -12.43 10.55
C SER A 118 23.79 -13.01 9.97
N PHE A 119 23.64 -14.11 9.22
CA PHE A 119 24.70 -14.72 8.45
C PHE A 119 24.60 -14.36 6.96
N SER A 120 25.68 -14.58 6.22
CA SER A 120 25.72 -14.40 4.75
C SER A 120 24.62 -15.20 4.06
N ILE A 121 23.99 -14.62 3.04
CA ILE A 121 23.02 -15.33 2.18
C ILE A 121 23.67 -16.30 1.19
N GLU A 122 25.00 -16.35 1.18
CA GLU A 122 25.83 -17.21 0.34
C GLU A 122 26.99 -17.80 1.15
N TRP A 123 27.13 -19.12 1.09
CA TRP A 123 28.31 -19.90 1.47
C TRP A 123 28.45 -21.11 0.53
N ASP A 124 29.43 -21.98 0.77
CA ASP A 124 29.78 -23.05 -0.17
C ASP A 124 28.61 -24.02 -0.44
N GLU A 125 27.87 -24.37 0.61
CA GLU A 125 26.77 -25.36 0.55
C GLU A 125 25.39 -24.72 0.29
N PHE A 126 25.26 -23.40 0.40
CA PHE A 126 24.00 -22.70 0.18
C PHE A 126 24.19 -21.32 -0.45
N LYS A 127 23.44 -21.03 -1.53
CA LYS A 127 23.44 -19.69 -2.15
C LYS A 127 22.04 -19.27 -2.50
N PHE A 128 21.51 -18.26 -1.80
CA PHE A 128 20.21 -17.67 -2.12
C PHE A 128 20.35 -16.70 -3.30
N LYS A 129 19.74 -17.00 -4.44
CA LYS A 129 20.02 -16.27 -5.69
C LYS A 129 19.09 -15.09 -5.92
N ASN A 130 17.79 -15.36 -5.98
CA ASN A 130 16.80 -14.36 -6.35
C ASN A 130 15.48 -14.60 -5.62
N LEU A 131 14.76 -13.52 -5.39
CA LEU A 131 13.41 -13.52 -4.87
C LEU A 131 12.63 -12.42 -5.56
N ARG A 132 11.54 -12.78 -6.24
CA ARG A 132 10.67 -11.82 -6.93
C ARG A 132 9.23 -11.97 -6.49
N LEU A 133 8.55 -10.84 -6.41
CA LEU A 133 7.10 -10.81 -6.28
C LEU A 133 6.48 -11.27 -7.60
N VAL A 134 5.53 -12.19 -7.54
CA VAL A 134 4.75 -12.64 -8.70
C VAL A 134 3.42 -11.90 -8.75
N SER A 135 2.65 -11.94 -7.66
CA SER A 135 1.33 -11.31 -7.60
C SER A 135 0.85 -11.10 -6.17
N ILE A 136 -0.17 -10.27 -6.01
CA ILE A 136 -0.89 -10.02 -4.76
C ILE A 136 -2.36 -10.37 -4.97
N ASP A 137 -2.87 -11.32 -4.20
CA ASP A 137 -4.29 -11.68 -4.16
C ASP A 137 -4.93 -11.12 -2.88
N ASN A 138 -5.60 -9.97 -3.02
CA ASN A 138 -6.31 -9.32 -1.92
C ASN A 138 -7.60 -10.04 -1.51
N ILE A 139 -8.13 -10.96 -2.32
CA ILE A 139 -9.31 -11.76 -1.95
C ILE A 139 -8.89 -12.90 -1.04
N LYS A 140 -7.88 -13.68 -1.45
CA LYS A 140 -7.35 -14.81 -0.67
C LYS A 140 -6.38 -14.39 0.44
N LYS A 141 -6.00 -13.11 0.48
CA LYS A 141 -5.01 -12.53 1.41
C LYS A 141 -3.64 -13.21 1.31
N LYS A 142 -3.17 -13.41 0.07
CA LYS A 142 -1.90 -14.08 -0.26
C LYS A 142 -1.01 -13.21 -1.13
N LEU A 143 0.26 -13.15 -0.79
CA LEU A 143 1.32 -12.56 -1.61
C LEU A 143 2.16 -13.69 -2.18
N PHE A 144 2.17 -13.84 -3.50
CA PHE A 144 2.90 -14.91 -4.19
C PHE A 144 4.27 -14.43 -4.62
N TYR A 145 5.27 -15.26 -4.38
CA TYR A 145 6.66 -14.99 -4.72
C TYR A 145 7.33 -16.26 -5.21
N GLU A 146 8.43 -16.05 -5.92
CA GLU A 146 9.26 -17.14 -6.39
C GLU A 146 10.73 -16.76 -6.35
N GLY A 147 11.57 -17.78 -6.36
CA GLY A 147 13.00 -17.60 -6.27
C GLY A 147 13.74 -18.90 -6.53
N ALA A 148 15.04 -18.84 -6.32
CA ALA A 148 15.93 -19.96 -6.47
C ALA A 148 17.05 -19.91 -5.43
N PHE A 149 17.53 -21.10 -5.08
CA PHE A 149 18.74 -21.26 -4.28
C PHE A 149 19.55 -22.44 -4.78
N PHE A 150 20.85 -22.42 -4.52
CA PHE A 150 21.73 -23.57 -4.67
C PHE A 150 21.86 -24.27 -3.32
N GLY A 151 21.79 -25.59 -3.29
CA GLY A 151 22.04 -26.39 -2.09
C GLY A 151 21.58 -27.84 -2.25
N ASN A 152 21.37 -28.53 -1.13
CA ASN A 152 20.97 -29.93 -1.05
C ASN A 152 19.86 -30.16 0.01
N SER A 153 19.57 -31.43 0.34
CA SER A 153 18.56 -31.83 1.34
C SER A 153 18.66 -31.10 2.68
N ASP A 154 19.87 -30.84 3.17
CA ASP A 154 20.09 -30.25 4.49
C ASP A 154 19.76 -28.75 4.48
N THR A 155 19.85 -28.12 3.31
CA THR A 155 19.52 -26.71 3.09
C THR A 155 18.06 -26.46 2.69
N ILE A 156 17.36 -27.49 2.20
CA ILE A 156 15.93 -27.43 1.87
C ILE A 156 15.11 -27.29 3.17
N THR A 157 15.44 -28.08 4.19
CA THR A 157 14.77 -28.09 5.50
C THR A 157 15.80 -27.98 6.62
N PRO A 158 16.41 -26.79 6.80
CA PRO A 158 17.40 -26.60 7.85
C PRO A 158 16.78 -26.72 9.24
N LEU A 159 17.51 -27.35 10.16
CA LEU A 159 17.05 -27.60 11.53
C LEU A 159 17.12 -26.37 12.42
N ASP A 160 18.13 -25.51 12.22
CA ASP A 160 18.52 -24.46 13.15
C ASP A 160 18.56 -23.06 12.53
N TRP A 161 18.29 -22.90 11.23
CA TRP A 161 18.28 -21.59 10.57
C TRP A 161 17.09 -21.40 9.63
N GLY A 162 16.91 -20.17 9.14
CA GLY A 162 15.91 -19.88 8.12
C GLY A 162 16.22 -18.61 7.34
N VAL A 163 15.71 -18.54 6.11
CA VAL A 163 15.80 -17.37 5.25
C VAL A 163 14.66 -16.40 5.58
N TYR A 164 15.00 -15.13 5.73
CA TYR A 164 14.06 -14.03 5.95
C TYR A 164 14.29 -12.96 4.91
N SER A 165 13.21 -12.28 4.51
CA SER A 165 13.31 -11.17 3.56
C SER A 165 12.59 -9.95 4.12
N LEU A 166 13.25 -8.80 4.03
CA LEU A 166 12.64 -7.50 4.29
C LEU A 166 11.70 -7.16 3.13
N LEU A 167 10.43 -7.13 3.46
CA LEU A 167 9.33 -6.81 2.57
C LEU A 167 8.82 -5.39 2.87
N ASN A 168 9.01 -4.49 1.90
CA ASN A 168 8.43 -3.16 1.94
C ASN A 168 7.06 -3.18 1.28
N LEU A 169 6.05 -2.74 2.02
CA LEU A 169 4.64 -2.80 1.64
C LEU A 169 4.05 -1.39 1.59
N THR A 170 3.22 -1.16 0.58
CA THR A 170 2.14 -0.17 0.65
C THR A 170 0.87 -0.92 0.97
N CYS A 171 0.28 -0.70 2.14
CA CYS A 171 -0.83 -1.50 2.63
C CYS A 171 -1.92 -0.69 3.34
N VAL A 172 -3.01 -1.37 3.66
CA VAL A 172 -4.15 -0.85 4.40
C VAL A 172 -4.22 -1.61 5.72
N SER A 173 -4.03 -0.91 6.84
CA SER A 173 -4.22 -1.48 8.18
C SER A 173 -5.67 -1.87 8.42
N PHE A 174 -5.91 -2.81 9.34
CA PHE A 174 -7.21 -3.02 9.97
C PHE A 174 -7.59 -1.79 10.79
N SER A 175 -8.02 -0.74 10.11
CA SER A 175 -8.50 0.49 10.71
C SER A 175 -9.95 0.70 10.29
N ARG A 176 -10.76 1.24 11.19
CA ARG A 176 -12.12 1.67 10.86
C ARG A 176 -12.05 2.96 10.06
N LEU A 177 -11.67 2.86 8.79
CA LEU A 177 -11.74 3.98 7.86
C LEU A 177 -13.20 4.41 7.70
N PRO A 178 -13.52 5.72 7.70
CA PRO A 178 -14.81 6.21 7.25
C PRO A 178 -15.13 5.68 5.85
N PHE A 179 -16.41 5.45 5.56
CA PHE A 179 -16.84 4.80 4.31
C PHE A 179 -16.32 5.50 3.05
N TYR A 180 -16.31 6.83 2.99
CA TYR A 180 -15.74 7.56 1.86
C TYR A 180 -14.25 7.27 1.64
N LYS A 181 -13.44 7.06 2.70
CA LYS A 181 -12.04 6.67 2.58
C LYS A 181 -11.90 5.23 2.05
N GLN A 182 -12.81 4.34 2.43
CA GLN A 182 -12.88 2.99 1.86
C GLN A 182 -13.21 3.03 0.37
N LEU A 183 -14.15 3.89 -0.05
CA LEU A 183 -14.50 4.06 -1.47
C LEU A 183 -13.34 4.66 -2.28
N VAL A 184 -12.60 5.64 -1.73
CA VAL A 184 -11.37 6.16 -2.36
C VAL A 184 -10.35 5.04 -2.55
N LEU A 185 -10.11 4.22 -1.52
CA LEU A 185 -9.20 3.09 -1.58
C LEU A 185 -9.61 2.08 -2.66
N GLU A 186 -10.87 1.68 -2.68
CA GLU A 186 -11.39 0.72 -3.66
C GLU A 186 -11.25 1.27 -5.09
N GLY A 187 -11.60 2.55 -5.29
CA GLY A 187 -11.37 3.23 -6.57
C GLY A 187 -9.91 3.22 -7.00
N TYR A 188 -8.99 3.41 -6.05
CA TYR A 188 -7.56 3.36 -6.31
C TYR A 188 -7.03 1.94 -6.62
N LEU A 189 -7.56 0.89 -5.96
CA LEU A 189 -7.22 -0.51 -6.26
C LEU A 189 -7.72 -0.90 -7.65
N LEU A 190 -8.95 -0.54 -8.01
CA LEU A 190 -9.50 -0.79 -9.33
C LEU A 190 -8.74 -0.06 -10.45
N LYS A 191 -8.19 1.13 -10.16
CA LYS A 191 -7.25 1.80 -11.07
C LYS A 191 -6.06 0.90 -11.37
N LYS A 192 -5.45 0.28 -10.34
CA LYS A 192 -4.28 -0.60 -10.51
C LYS A 192 -4.60 -1.85 -11.34
N GLU A 193 -5.85 -2.31 -11.28
CA GLU A 193 -6.36 -3.42 -12.10
C GLU A 193 -6.77 -3.01 -13.53
N GLY A 194 -6.64 -1.73 -13.91
CA GLY A 194 -7.05 -1.24 -15.23
C GLY A 194 -8.58 -1.04 -15.38
N LYS A 195 -9.36 -1.15 -14.31
CA LYS A 195 -10.83 -1.05 -14.31
C LYS A 195 -11.30 0.40 -14.18
N TYR A 196 -10.92 1.25 -15.13
CA TYR A 196 -11.01 2.72 -14.99
C TYR A 196 -12.44 3.26 -14.83
N LYS A 197 -13.44 2.72 -15.55
CA LYS A 197 -14.83 3.20 -15.45
C LYS A 197 -15.41 2.98 -14.06
N LEU A 198 -15.19 1.79 -13.49
CA LEU A 198 -15.68 1.44 -12.15
C LEU A 198 -14.92 2.24 -11.08
N ALA A 199 -13.60 2.38 -11.24
CA ALA A 199 -12.77 3.22 -10.38
C ALA A 199 -13.24 4.68 -10.38
N PHE A 200 -13.61 5.23 -11.55
CA PHE A 200 -14.12 6.59 -11.67
C PHE A 200 -15.43 6.76 -10.91
N PHE A 201 -16.38 5.83 -11.12
CA PHE A 201 -17.66 5.86 -10.43
C PHE A 201 -17.49 5.82 -8.91
N LEU A 202 -16.70 4.88 -8.39
CA LEU A 202 -16.44 4.75 -6.96
C LEU A 202 -15.71 5.96 -6.38
N THR A 203 -14.74 6.53 -7.10
CA THR A 203 -14.04 7.74 -6.66
C THR A 203 -14.98 8.93 -6.56
N TYR A 204 -15.90 9.09 -7.52
CA TYR A 204 -16.91 10.14 -7.45
C TYR A 204 -17.89 9.90 -6.30
N SER A 205 -18.38 8.66 -6.13
CA SER A 205 -19.24 8.29 -4.99
C SER A 205 -18.54 8.50 -3.65
N ALA A 206 -17.22 8.33 -3.59
CA ALA A 206 -16.43 8.64 -2.41
C ALA A 206 -16.49 10.13 -2.06
N PHE A 207 -16.39 11.02 -3.06
CA PHE A 207 -16.51 12.45 -2.84
C PHE A 207 -17.91 12.84 -2.35
N GLU A 208 -18.96 12.29 -2.96
CA GLU A 208 -20.34 12.50 -2.52
C GLU A 208 -20.57 12.00 -1.10
N SER A 209 -20.08 10.80 -0.78
CA SER A 209 -20.13 10.22 0.56
C SER A 209 -19.37 11.08 1.58
N PHE A 210 -18.20 11.61 1.21
CA PHE A 210 -17.42 12.52 2.06
C PHE A 210 -18.21 13.78 2.39
N VAL A 211 -18.82 14.42 1.38
CA VAL A 211 -19.61 15.64 1.57
C VAL A 211 -20.76 15.34 2.52
N ASN A 212 -21.59 14.35 2.20
CA ASN A 212 -22.75 13.96 3.02
C ASN A 212 -22.36 13.60 4.45
N PHE A 213 -21.24 12.88 4.64
CA PHE A 213 -20.74 12.51 5.96
C PHE A 213 -20.31 13.73 6.78
N LYS A 214 -19.62 14.70 6.18
CA LYS A 214 -19.13 15.89 6.90
C LYS A 214 -20.20 16.95 7.13
N SER A 215 -21.18 17.06 6.23
CA SER A 215 -22.30 18.00 6.40
C SER A 215 -23.44 17.43 7.24
N GLY A 216 -23.55 16.10 7.40
CA GLY A 216 -24.66 15.45 8.09
C GLY A 216 -25.97 15.51 7.29
N THR A 217 -25.89 15.69 5.97
CA THR A 217 -27.02 15.97 5.06
C THR A 217 -27.24 14.82 4.08
N ALA A 218 -27.14 13.56 4.55
CA ALA A 218 -27.26 12.40 3.68
C ALA A 218 -28.65 12.31 3.01
N ASP A 219 -29.70 12.71 3.74
CA ASP A 219 -31.10 12.62 3.30
C ASP A 219 -31.60 13.88 2.56
N ASP A 220 -30.78 14.93 2.48
CA ASP A 220 -31.18 16.18 1.83
C ASP A 220 -31.17 16.02 0.30
N GLU A 221 -32.25 16.44 -0.39
CA GLU A 221 -32.34 16.42 -1.86
C GLU A 221 -31.53 17.55 -2.55
N GLU A 222 -30.77 18.34 -1.77
CA GLU A 222 -29.95 19.42 -2.29
C GLU A 222 -28.90 18.92 -3.29
N ARG A 223 -28.64 19.70 -4.35
CA ARG A 223 -27.63 19.36 -5.36
C ARG A 223 -26.24 19.26 -4.71
N LEU A 224 -25.48 18.24 -5.06
CA LEU A 224 -24.15 18.00 -4.47
C LEU A 224 -23.21 19.22 -4.55
N LYS A 225 -23.25 20.00 -5.64
CA LYS A 225 -22.44 21.22 -5.80
C LYS A 225 -22.75 22.28 -4.73
N GLU A 226 -24.03 22.41 -4.38
CA GLU A 226 -24.50 23.35 -3.35
C GLU A 226 -24.07 22.86 -1.97
N LYS A 227 -24.22 21.54 -1.69
CA LYS A 227 -23.71 20.90 -0.47
C LYS A 227 -22.21 21.12 -0.30
N VAL A 228 -21.41 20.90 -1.34
CA VAL A 228 -19.96 21.16 -1.34
C VAL A 228 -19.68 22.62 -1.02
N THR A 229 -20.37 23.55 -1.67
CA THR A 229 -20.14 24.98 -1.45
C THR A 229 -20.46 25.39 -0.02
N LYS A 230 -21.59 24.92 0.54
CA LYS A 230 -21.98 25.17 1.94
C LYS A 230 -20.97 24.57 2.92
N LEU A 231 -20.61 23.30 2.72
CA LEU A 231 -19.64 22.59 3.55
C LEU A 231 -18.31 23.35 3.65
N TYR A 232 -17.77 23.76 2.50
CA TYR A 232 -16.50 24.48 2.47
C TYR A 232 -16.63 25.92 2.96
N ARG A 233 -17.78 26.59 2.79
CA ARG A 233 -17.99 27.95 3.32
C ARG A 233 -18.04 27.95 4.85
N ASN A 234 -18.61 26.91 5.44
CA ASN A 234 -18.66 26.74 6.89
C ASN A 234 -17.26 26.62 7.51
N GLN A 235 -16.34 25.93 6.83
CA GLN A 235 -14.95 25.84 7.28
C GLN A 235 -14.08 27.03 6.85
N PHE A 236 -14.36 27.60 5.67
CA PHE A 236 -13.59 28.68 5.06
C PHE A 236 -14.52 29.84 4.68
N PRO A 237 -14.74 30.83 5.57
CA PRO A 237 -15.73 31.89 5.34
C PRO A 237 -15.52 32.74 4.07
N LYS A 238 -14.27 32.87 3.60
CA LYS A 238 -13.89 33.62 2.39
C LYS A 238 -13.45 32.67 1.27
N LEU A 239 -14.40 31.87 0.78
CA LEU A 239 -14.14 30.85 -0.27
C LEU A 239 -13.54 31.44 -1.54
N GLU A 240 -13.96 32.65 -1.92
CA GLU A 240 -13.46 33.37 -3.10
C GLU A 240 -11.97 33.72 -3.04
N LYS A 241 -11.37 33.68 -1.84
CA LYS A 241 -9.92 33.88 -1.63
C LYS A 241 -9.19 32.56 -1.39
N HIS A 242 -9.90 31.44 -1.42
CA HIS A 242 -9.36 30.14 -1.10
C HIS A 242 -8.71 29.51 -2.33
N GLN A 243 -7.38 29.56 -2.39
CA GLN A 243 -6.60 29.16 -3.58
C GLN A 243 -6.95 27.73 -4.05
N ILE A 244 -6.93 26.74 -3.15
CA ILE A 244 -7.21 25.34 -3.53
C ILE A 244 -8.63 25.21 -4.11
N TYR A 245 -9.66 25.55 -3.32
CA TYR A 245 -11.06 25.46 -3.71
C TYR A 245 -11.34 26.13 -5.07
N CYS A 246 -10.94 27.40 -5.24
CA CYS A 246 -11.15 28.12 -6.50
C CYS A 246 -10.44 27.48 -7.69
N SER A 247 -9.30 26.81 -7.47
CA SER A 247 -8.55 26.16 -8.55
C SER A 247 -9.19 24.83 -8.97
N VAL A 248 -9.63 24.02 -8.01
CA VAL A 248 -10.11 22.65 -8.28
C VAL A 248 -11.57 22.61 -8.69
N MET A 249 -12.41 23.50 -8.17
CA MET A 249 -13.85 23.48 -8.44
C MET A 249 -14.23 23.77 -9.89
N ASN A 250 -13.33 24.36 -10.68
CA ASN A 250 -13.52 24.56 -12.11
C ASN A 250 -13.70 23.24 -12.89
N GLN A 251 -13.24 22.11 -12.34
CA GLN A 251 -13.36 20.79 -12.96
C GLN A 251 -14.60 20.01 -12.51
N TYR A 252 -15.34 20.50 -11.50
CA TYR A 252 -16.45 19.77 -10.89
C TYR A 252 -17.51 19.35 -11.92
N ASP A 253 -17.97 20.30 -12.75
CA ASP A 253 -19.06 20.04 -13.70
C ASP A 253 -18.66 18.99 -14.76
N LYS A 254 -17.37 18.97 -15.15
CA LYS A 254 -16.82 17.93 -16.03
C LYS A 254 -16.99 16.55 -15.39
N PHE A 255 -16.49 16.38 -14.16
CA PHE A 255 -16.54 15.09 -13.47
C PHE A 255 -17.97 14.62 -13.18
N THR A 256 -18.88 15.54 -12.86
CA THR A 256 -20.30 15.21 -12.70
C THR A 256 -20.91 14.70 -14.01
N ASN A 257 -20.63 15.36 -15.12
CA ASN A 257 -21.12 14.94 -16.43
C ASN A 257 -20.56 13.56 -16.81
N ASP A 258 -19.27 13.35 -16.63
CA ASP A 258 -18.61 12.07 -16.92
C ASP A 258 -19.21 10.93 -16.07
N ARG A 259 -19.42 11.17 -14.76
CA ARG A 259 -20.09 10.20 -13.87
C ARG A 259 -21.51 9.88 -14.34
N ASN A 260 -22.30 10.89 -14.69
CA ASN A 260 -23.68 10.69 -15.14
C ASN A 260 -23.73 9.90 -16.44
N ASN A 261 -22.84 10.19 -17.37
CA ASN A 261 -22.73 9.47 -18.62
C ASN A 261 -22.39 7.98 -18.36
N ILE A 262 -21.46 7.69 -17.44
CA ILE A 262 -21.12 6.32 -17.03
C ILE A 262 -22.34 5.61 -16.42
N ALA A 263 -23.04 6.28 -15.48
CA ALA A 263 -24.15 5.70 -14.74
C ALA A 263 -25.36 5.36 -15.63
N HIS A 264 -25.67 6.21 -16.60
CA HIS A 264 -26.83 6.03 -17.47
C HIS A 264 -26.55 5.14 -18.68
N GLY A 265 -25.30 4.73 -18.92
CA GLY A 265 -24.93 3.86 -20.05
C GLY A 265 -25.29 4.42 -21.42
N THR A 266 -25.48 5.74 -21.53
CA THR A 266 -26.05 6.39 -22.72
C THR A 266 -25.08 6.43 -23.90
N ARG A 267 -23.78 6.21 -23.65
CA ARG A 267 -22.71 6.15 -24.65
C ARG A 267 -21.66 5.12 -24.23
N GLN A 268 -20.96 4.50 -25.20
CA GLN A 268 -19.70 3.81 -24.91
C GLN A 268 -18.67 4.87 -24.49
N ILE A 269 -18.58 5.13 -23.19
CA ILE A 269 -17.59 6.06 -22.64
C ILE A 269 -16.39 5.21 -22.26
N GLU A 270 -15.27 5.44 -22.91
CA GLU A 270 -13.99 4.99 -22.40
C GLU A 270 -13.46 6.05 -21.45
N VAL A 271 -13.05 5.62 -20.26
CA VAL A 271 -12.37 6.48 -19.29
C VAL A 271 -10.91 6.12 -19.36
N SER A 272 -10.09 7.09 -19.77
CA SER A 272 -8.65 6.95 -19.79
C SER A 272 -8.08 6.98 -18.36
N GLN A 273 -6.85 6.48 -18.21
CA GLN A 273 -6.14 6.57 -16.94
C GLN A 273 -5.94 8.03 -16.50
N GLU A 274 -5.68 8.95 -17.44
CA GLU A 274 -5.46 10.38 -17.17
C GLU A 274 -6.71 11.08 -16.63
N GLU A 275 -7.89 10.72 -17.16
CA GLU A 275 -9.17 11.25 -16.67
C GLU A 275 -9.47 10.77 -15.25
N LEU A 276 -9.22 9.49 -14.98
CA LEU A 276 -9.34 8.94 -13.63
C LEU A 276 -8.33 9.57 -12.66
N ASP A 277 -7.10 9.79 -13.08
CA ASP A 277 -6.07 10.45 -12.26
C ASP A 277 -6.45 11.90 -11.95
N SER A 278 -7.02 12.61 -12.92
CA SER A 278 -7.56 13.95 -12.70
C SER A 278 -8.68 13.96 -11.65
N LEU A 279 -9.61 13.00 -11.71
CA LEU A 279 -10.68 12.86 -10.71
C LEU A 279 -10.12 12.49 -9.33
N LEU A 280 -9.22 11.50 -9.25
CA LEU A 280 -8.60 11.10 -7.98
C LEU A 280 -7.88 12.29 -7.33
N ILE A 281 -7.08 13.03 -8.10
CA ILE A 281 -6.40 14.23 -7.61
C ILE A 281 -7.40 15.27 -7.11
N PHE A 282 -8.47 15.53 -7.87
CA PHE A 282 -9.55 16.43 -7.44
C PHE A 282 -10.15 16.01 -6.10
N VAL A 283 -10.60 14.76 -5.97
CA VAL A 283 -11.25 14.25 -4.75
C VAL A 283 -10.29 14.26 -3.57
N LEU A 284 -9.07 13.80 -3.77
CA LEU A 284 -8.04 13.74 -2.73
C LEU A 284 -7.63 15.13 -2.23
N ILE A 285 -7.48 16.10 -3.13
CA ILE A 285 -7.19 17.50 -2.75
C ILE A 285 -8.34 18.09 -1.95
N MET A 286 -9.58 17.87 -2.39
CA MET A 286 -10.76 18.36 -1.68
C MET A 286 -10.82 17.78 -0.26
N ILE A 287 -10.78 16.46 -0.12
CA ILE A 287 -10.77 15.80 1.20
C ILE A 287 -9.62 16.33 2.07
N SER A 288 -8.40 16.42 1.52
CA SER A 288 -7.22 16.87 2.28
C SER A 288 -7.32 18.33 2.71
N CYS A 289 -7.77 19.22 1.83
CA CYS A 289 -7.97 20.62 2.13
C CYS A 289 -8.92 20.80 3.31
N TYR A 290 -10.03 20.07 3.32
CA TYR A 290 -11.01 20.11 4.39
C TYR A 290 -10.45 19.47 5.69
N GLU A 291 -9.92 18.25 5.64
CA GLU A 291 -9.46 17.54 6.85
C GLU A 291 -8.27 18.22 7.53
N PHE A 292 -7.37 18.84 6.77
CA PHE A 292 -6.19 19.52 7.31
C PHE A 292 -6.34 21.04 7.41
N ASN A 293 -7.47 21.60 7.01
CA ASN A 293 -7.75 23.03 7.04
C ASN A 293 -6.76 23.88 6.19
N PHE A 294 -6.27 23.34 5.07
CA PHE A 294 -5.29 24.01 4.20
C PHE A 294 -5.95 24.94 3.19
N LYS A 295 -5.34 26.11 2.97
CA LYS A 295 -5.86 27.11 2.03
C LYS A 295 -5.06 27.17 0.73
N LYS A 296 -3.78 26.79 0.78
CA LYS A 296 -2.80 26.92 -0.31
C LYS A 296 -2.15 25.59 -0.66
N PHE A 297 -1.74 25.45 -1.93
CA PHE A 297 -1.06 24.23 -2.39
C PHE A 297 0.32 24.02 -1.75
N ASP A 298 1.00 25.08 -1.32
CA ASP A 298 2.28 24.96 -0.62
C ASP A 298 2.13 24.20 0.72
N GLU A 299 1.01 24.43 1.44
CA GLU A 299 0.70 23.73 2.70
C GLU A 299 0.43 22.25 2.46
N LEU A 300 -0.36 21.93 1.42
CA LEU A 300 -0.63 20.56 1.04
C LEU A 300 0.65 19.85 0.58
N SER A 301 1.49 20.52 -0.22
CA SER A 301 2.77 20.00 -0.69
C SER A 301 3.72 19.68 0.47
N ALA A 302 3.80 20.55 1.47
CA ALA A 302 4.59 20.29 2.68
C ALA A 302 4.09 19.06 3.43
N LYS A 303 2.76 18.86 3.53
CA LYS A 303 2.16 17.71 4.22
C LYS A 303 2.43 16.37 3.53
N VAL A 304 2.44 16.35 2.20
CA VAL A 304 2.59 15.11 1.39
C VAL A 304 4.05 14.79 1.04
N SER A 305 4.99 15.67 1.40
CA SER A 305 6.42 15.47 1.20
C SER A 305 7.13 14.89 2.42
N LEU A 306 6.41 14.75 3.53
CA LEU A 306 6.82 14.05 4.76
C LEU A 306 6.50 12.55 4.64
#